data_AF-A0A7Y7E5Y3-F1
#
_entry.id   AF-A0A7Y7E5Y3-F1
#
_cell.length_a   1.000
_cell.length_b   1.000
_cell.length_c   1.000
_cell.angle_alpha   90.00
_cell.angle_beta   90.00
_cell.angle_gamma   90.00
#
_symmetry.space_group_name_H-M   'P 1'
#
loop_
_entity.id
_entity.type
_entity.pdbx_description
1 polymer ?
#
loop_
_entity_poly.entity_id
_entity_poly.type
_entity_poly.pdbx_seq_one_letter_code
_entity_poly.pdbx_strand_id
1 'polypeptide(L)' 'MTYRVGAYVVDQRTGTLAQVMGHIGPRVQVRRPDGGREWEAPPHALRLATRDECAAAGVRP' A
#
# COMPACT_ATOMS: atom_id res chain seq x y z
N MET A 1 -0.61 11.96 -8.77
CA MET A 1 -0.82 11.73 -7.33
C MET A 1 0.12 10.62 -6.90
N THR A 2 1.15 10.96 -6.11
CA THR A 2 2.13 9.99 -5.61
C THR A 2 1.86 9.80 -4.12
N TYR A 3 1.72 8.57 -3.66
CA TYR A 3 1.45 8.26 -2.25
C TYR A 3 2.66 8.62 -1.38
N ARG A 4 2.42 9.04 -0.13
CA ARG A 4 3.52 9.29 0.80
C ARG A 4 4.13 7.98 1.27
N VAL A 5 5.46 7.91 1.40
CA VAL A 5 6.14 6.79 2.07
C VAL A 5 5.62 6.66 3.50
N GLY A 6 5.32 5.43 3.92
CA GLY A 6 4.66 5.09 5.18
C GLY A 6 3.13 5.06 5.10
N ALA A 7 2.51 5.56 4.03
CA ALA A 7 1.06 5.51 3.88
C ALA A 7 0.58 4.08 3.60
N TYR A 8 -0.59 3.72 4.14
CA TYR A 8 -1.25 2.46 3.81
C TYR A 8 -2.16 2.63 2.60
N VAL A 9 -2.03 1.72 1.65
CA VAL A 9 -2.76 1.66 0.40
C VAL A 9 -3.30 0.25 0.17
N VAL A 10 -4.41 0.15 -0.53
CA VAL A 10 -4.96 -1.11 -1.00
C VAL A 10 -4.68 -1.22 -2.49
N ASP A 11 -4.05 -2.31 -2.90
CA ASP A 11 -3.93 -2.69 -4.31
C ASP A 11 -5.29 -3.19 -4.80
N GLN A 12 -5.93 -2.42 -5.67
CA GLN A 12 -7.28 -2.73 -6.17
C GLN A 12 -7.30 -3.93 -7.12
N ARG A 13 -6.15 -4.36 -7.64
CA ARG A 13 -6.05 -5.52 -8.52
C ARG A 13 -6.17 -6.83 -7.75
N THR A 14 -5.67 -6.85 -6.52
CA THR A 14 -5.62 -8.03 -5.66
C THR A 14 -6.47 -7.91 -4.40
N GLY A 15 -6.94 -6.70 -4.07
CA GLY A 15 -7.60 -6.40 -2.80
C GLY A 15 -6.67 -6.44 -1.59
N THR A 16 -5.35 -6.36 -1.80
CA THR A 16 -4.35 -6.54 -0.73
C THR A 16 -3.97 -5.20 -0.10
N LEU A 17 -4.02 -5.10 1.24
CA LEU A 17 -3.48 -3.97 1.98
C LEU A 17 -1.94 -3.99 1.97
N ALA A 18 -1.33 -2.83 1.78
CA ALA A 18 0.11 -2.65 1.73
C ALA A 18 0.53 -1.28 2.27
N GLN A 19 1.74 -1.19 2.82
CA GLN A 19 2.38 0.07 3.17
C GLN A 19 3.28 0.52 2.02
N VAL A 20 3.24 1.81 1.69
CA VAL A 20 4.12 2.44 0.71
C VAL A 20 5.53 2.54 1.28
N MET A 21 6.48 1.85 0.68
CA MET A 21 7.89 1.90 1.06
C MET A 21 8.65 2.96 0.28
N GLY A 22 8.21 3.26 -0.95
CA GLY A 22 8.96 4.14 -1.84
C GLY A 22 8.31 4.26 -3.22
N HIS A 23 9.02 4.95 -4.11
CA HIS A 23 8.65 5.08 -5.52
C HIS A 23 9.85 4.68 -6.36
N ILE A 24 9.62 3.83 -7.35
CA ILE A 24 10.62 3.37 -8.31
C ILE A 24 10.14 3.80 -9.69
N GLY A 25 10.67 4.92 -10.16
CA GLY A 25 10.23 5.58 -11.38
C GLY A 25 8.71 5.87 -11.33
N PRO A 26 7.92 5.37 -12.31
CA PRO A 26 6.47 5.59 -12.35
C PRO A 26 5.68 4.63 -11.43
N ARG A 27 6.33 3.71 -10.73
CA ARG A 27 5.69 2.70 -9.87
C ARG A 27 5.88 3.01 -8.40
N VAL A 28 4.95 2.52 -7.60
CA VAL A 28 4.98 2.62 -6.14
C VAL A 28 5.45 1.28 -5.60
N GLN A 29 6.50 1.30 -4.80
CA GLN A 29 6.96 0.13 -4.07
C GLN A 29 6.15 0.01 -2.77
N VAL A 30 5.49 -1.12 -2.59
CA VAL A 30 4.65 -1.40 -1.44
C VAL A 30 5.06 -2.71 -0.78
N ARG A 31 4.79 -2.83 0.52
CA ARG A 31 5.07 -4.00 1.34
C ARG A 31 3.82 -4.42 2.10
N ARG A 32 3.63 -5.72 2.26
CA ARG A 32 2.56 -6.25 3.10
C ARG A 32 2.75 -5.81 4.57
N PRO A 33 1.66 -5.41 5.26
CA PRO A 33 1.72 -4.98 6.66
C PRO A 33 2.21 -6.11 7.60
N ASP A 34 1.96 -7.37 7.26
CA ASP A 34 2.43 -8.56 7.98
C ASP A 34 3.93 -8.84 7.85
N GLY A 35 4.70 -7.97 7.17
CA GLY A 35 6.12 -8.20 6.90
C GLY A 35 6.38 -9.13 5.71
N GLY A 36 5.35 -9.46 4.95
CA GLY A 36 5.44 -10.27 3.74
C GLY A 36 6.12 -9.60 2.55
N ARG A 37 5.99 -10.23 1.39
CA ARG A 37 6.65 -9.86 0.13
C ARG A 37 6.40 -8.40 -0.26
N GLU A 38 7.43 -7.75 -0.77
CA GLU A 38 7.37 -6.43 -1.40
C GLU A 38 7.03 -6.56 -2.89
N TRP A 39 6.24 -5.63 -3.40
CA TRP A 39 5.92 -5.58 -4.83
C TRP A 39 5.76 -4.15 -5.33
N GLU A 40 5.81 -4.00 -6.64
CA GLU A 40 5.63 -2.72 -7.32
C GLU A 40 4.24 -2.67 -7.95
N ALA A 41 3.47 -1.67 -7.57
CA ALA A 41 2.14 -1.44 -8.12
C ALA A 41 2.07 -0.06 -8.79
N PRO A 42 1.33 0.07 -9.90
CA PRO A 42 1.13 1.38 -10.50
C PRO A 42 0.23 2.24 -9.60
N PRO A 43 0.48 3.56 -9.51
CA PRO A 43 -0.24 4.45 -8.59
C PRO A 43 -1.74 4.53 -8.88
N HIS A 44 -2.17 4.30 -10.12
CA HIS A 44 -3.59 4.29 -10.51
C HIS A 44 -4.33 3.03 -10.07
N ALA A 45 -3.61 1.95 -9.73
CA ALA A 45 -4.20 0.72 -9.21
C ALA A 45 -4.18 0.65 -7.68
N LEU A 46 -3.55 1.63 -7.03
CA LEU A 46 -3.53 1.77 -5.59
C LEU A 46 -4.59 2.77 -5.17
N ARG A 47 -5.19 2.54 -4.00
CA ARG A 47 -6.11 3.46 -3.32
C ARG A 47 -5.64 3.64 -1.89
N LEU A 48 -5.82 4.82 -1.28
CA LEU A 48 -5.62 4.98 0.16
C LEU A 48 -6.46 3.98 0.95
N ALA A 49 -5.84 3.30 1.91
CA ALA A 49 -6.53 2.42 2.83
C ALA A 49 -7.45 3.24 3.75
N THR A 50 -8.64 2.70 4.03
CA THR A 50 -9.51 3.26 5.06
C THR A 50 -9.01 2.84 6.45
N ARG A 51 -9.43 3.58 7.48
CA ARG A 51 -9.08 3.23 8.87
C ARG A 51 -9.51 1.82 9.26
N ASP A 52 -10.66 1.38 8.74
CA ASP A 52 -11.20 0.04 8.97
C ASP A 52 -10.28 -1.05 8.42
N GLU A 53 -9.81 -0.90 7.18
CA GLU A 53 -8.85 -1.82 6.54
C GLU A 53 -7.51 -1.84 7.30
N CYS A 54 -7.04 -0.68 7.75
CA CYS A 54 -5.85 -0.58 8.60
C CYS A 54 -6.05 -1.37 9.91
N ALA A 55 -7.21 -1.18 10.56
CA ALA A 55 -7.54 -1.86 11.81
C ALA A 55 -7.68 -3.38 11.63
N ALA A 56 -8.29 -3.84 10.54
CA ALA A 56 -8.42 -5.26 10.21
C ALA A 56 -7.06 -5.95 10.01
N ALA A 57 -6.08 -5.21 9.47
CA ALA A 57 -4.71 -5.70 9.31
C ALA A 57 -3.82 -5.46 10.54
N GLY A 58 -4.36 -4.93 11.64
CA GLY A 58 -3.61 -4.67 12.87
C GLY A 58 -2.58 -3.54 12.76
N VAL A 59 -2.65 -2.73 11.71
CA VAL A 59 -1.73 -1.62 11.46
C VAL A 59 -2.36 -0.30 11.87
N ARG A 60 -1.62 0.49 12.64
CA ARG A 60 -2.05 1.84 13.00
C ARG A 60 -1.67 2.81 11.87
N PRO A 61 -2.63 3.63 11.39
CA PRO A 61 -2.41 4.61 10.33
C PRO A 61 -1.54 5.78 10.76
#